data_AF-A0A945EYP4-F1
#
_entry.id   AF-A0A945EYP4-F1
#
_cell.length_a   1.000
_cell.length_b   1.000
_cell.length_c   1.000
_cell.angle_alpha   90.00
_cell.angle_beta   90.00
_cell.angle_gamma   90.00
#
_symmetry.space_group_name_H-M   'P 1'
#
loop_
_entity.id
_entity.type
_entity.pdbx_description
1 polymer ?
#
loop_
_entity_poly.entity_id
_entity_poly.type
_entity_poly.pdbx_seq_one_letter_code
_entity_poly.pdbx_strand_id
1 'polypeptide(L)'
;AIYMLFEKVPLLYGSGVIPARFSEFKLAIKNLIITEFFNQENIARFFQDNNKTAVKLNDNIDFERIFHELEEAILSSSLGSMINMMGGKEVLAPLKEPVINKLKDISAELLEEFQHNDEKSNISNIILEKVEQIIDKRLAELTPDMVKNIVQNIIKQHLGWLVVWGGVFGGLIGLIFSFIS
;
A
#
# COMPACT_ATOMS: atom_id res chain seq x y z
N ALA A 1 0.40 39.95 -7.48
CA ALA A 1 -0.37 38.89 -8.19
C ALA A 1 -0.32 37.53 -7.48
N ILE A 2 0.84 36.98 -7.12
CA ILE A 2 0.88 35.64 -6.46
C ILE A 2 0.31 35.70 -5.03
N TYR A 3 0.60 36.77 -4.28
CA TYR A 3 0.11 36.97 -2.91
C TYR A 3 -1.44 36.90 -2.79
N MET A 4 -2.16 37.49 -3.75
CA MET A 4 -3.63 37.48 -3.76
C MET A 4 -4.24 36.10 -4.04
N LEU A 5 -3.47 35.09 -4.49
CA LEU A 5 -3.98 33.72 -4.59
C LEU A 5 -4.19 33.11 -3.21
N PHE A 6 -3.39 33.52 -2.23
CA PHE A 6 -3.33 32.92 -0.90
C PHE A 6 -3.94 33.80 0.19
N GLU A 7 -3.97 35.12 -0.01
CA GLU A 7 -4.48 36.08 0.97
C GLU A 7 -5.63 36.90 0.41
N LYS A 8 -6.62 37.19 1.26
CA LYS A 8 -7.75 38.05 0.92
C LYS A 8 -7.33 39.50 1.04
N VAL A 9 -7.50 40.27 -0.04
CA VAL A 9 -7.14 41.68 -0.11
C VAL A 9 -8.43 42.51 -0.18
N PRO A 10 -8.62 43.51 0.71
CA PRO A 10 -9.77 44.41 0.65
C PRO A 10 -9.91 45.06 -0.73
N LEU A 11 -11.15 45.21 -1.21
CA LEU A 11 -11.50 45.82 -2.51
C LEU A 11 -11.07 45.03 -3.77
N LEU A 12 -10.40 43.88 -3.64
CA LEU A 12 -10.01 43.04 -4.78
C LEU A 12 -10.79 41.73 -4.80
N TYR A 13 -11.79 41.68 -5.68
CA TYR A 13 -12.56 40.46 -5.96
C TYR A 13 -11.64 39.37 -6.54
N GLY A 14 -11.84 38.12 -6.10
CA GLY A 14 -11.01 36.99 -6.51
C GLY A 14 -9.73 36.80 -5.71
N SER A 15 -9.47 37.62 -4.69
CA SER A 15 -8.37 37.39 -3.74
C SER A 15 -8.68 36.25 -2.74
N GLY A 16 -7.66 35.52 -2.31
CA GLY A 16 -7.78 34.34 -1.44
C GLY A 16 -8.39 33.11 -2.11
N VAL A 17 -8.23 32.95 -3.43
CA VAL A 17 -8.93 31.90 -4.19
C VAL A 17 -8.56 30.47 -3.76
N ILE A 18 -7.33 30.23 -3.33
CA ILE A 18 -6.84 28.89 -2.93
C ILE A 18 -7.53 28.41 -1.64
N PRO A 19 -7.49 29.13 -0.51
CA PRO A 19 -8.24 28.73 0.69
C PRO A 19 -9.76 28.77 0.47
N ALA A 20 -10.26 29.65 -0.41
CA ALA A 20 -11.70 29.70 -0.73
C ALA A 20 -12.21 28.44 -1.47
N ARG A 21 -11.35 27.76 -2.24
CA ARG A 21 -11.68 26.51 -2.96
C ARG A 21 -11.23 25.25 -2.22
N PHE A 22 -11.02 25.33 -0.90
CA PHE A 22 -10.52 24.23 -0.08
C PHE A 22 -11.28 22.90 -0.26
N SER A 23 -12.61 22.95 -0.38
CA SER A 23 -13.44 21.76 -0.61
C SER A 23 -13.13 21.06 -1.94
N GLU A 24 -12.88 21.81 -3.01
CA GLU A 24 -12.50 21.28 -4.32
C GLU A 24 -11.12 20.61 -4.24
N PHE A 25 -10.18 21.21 -3.50
CA PHE A 25 -8.87 20.62 -3.25
C PHE A 25 -8.95 19.30 -2.49
N LYS A 26 -9.77 19.20 -1.44
CA LYS A 26 -9.96 17.94 -0.71
C LYS A 26 -10.47 16.83 -1.62
N LEU A 27 -11.45 17.14 -2.46
CA LEU A 27 -12.03 16.17 -3.39
C LEU A 27 -11.02 15.75 -4.46
N ALA A 28 -10.25 16.70 -5.01
CA ALA A 28 -9.21 16.40 -5.98
C ALA A 28 -8.11 15.49 -5.40
N ILE A 29 -7.69 15.74 -4.15
CA ILE A 29 -6.71 14.89 -3.45
C ILE A 29 -7.27 13.49 -3.23
N LYS A 30 -8.54 13.37 -2.77
CA LYS A 30 -9.20 12.07 -2.60
C LYS A 30 -9.17 11.27 -3.89
N ASN A 31 -9.64 11.88 -4.98
CA ASN A 31 -9.72 11.23 -6.29
C ASN A 31 -8.35 10.82 -6.79
N LEU A 32 -7.34 11.69 -6.66
CA LEU A 32 -5.98 11.36 -7.06
C LEU A 32 -5.44 10.16 -6.28
N ILE A 33 -5.61 10.11 -4.96
CA ILE A 33 -5.10 9.00 -4.14
C ILE A 33 -5.82 7.68 -4.49
N ILE A 34 -7.15 7.69 -4.53
CA ILE A 34 -7.94 6.47 -4.76
C ILE A 34 -7.73 5.95 -6.19
N THR A 35 -7.82 6.83 -7.19
CA THR A 35 -7.79 6.43 -8.59
C THR A 35 -6.38 6.09 -9.07
N GLU A 36 -5.36 6.85 -8.67
CA GLU A 36 -3.99 6.65 -9.19
C GLU A 36 -3.19 5.64 -8.37
N PHE A 37 -3.35 5.62 -7.04
CA PHE A 37 -2.51 4.80 -6.17
C PHE A 37 -3.24 3.55 -5.68
N PHE A 38 -4.48 3.71 -5.22
CA PHE A 38 -5.24 2.63 -4.58
C PHE A 38 -6.35 2.08 -5.47
N ASN A 39 -6.21 2.07 -6.79
CA ASN A 39 -7.20 1.40 -7.63
C ASN A 39 -7.11 -0.13 -7.51
N GLN A 40 -8.16 -0.81 -7.99
CA GLN A 40 -8.28 -2.26 -7.89
C GLN A 40 -7.12 -3.01 -8.53
N GLU A 41 -6.60 -2.50 -9.65
CA GLU A 41 -5.47 -3.11 -10.36
C GLU A 41 -4.16 -3.02 -9.56
N ASN A 42 -3.85 -1.85 -9.00
CA ASN A 42 -2.64 -1.63 -8.21
C ASN A 42 -2.65 -2.47 -6.93
N ILE A 43 -3.80 -2.55 -6.25
CA ILE A 43 -3.97 -3.37 -5.06
C ILE A 43 -3.80 -4.85 -5.42
N ALA A 44 -4.43 -5.32 -6.50
CA ALA A 44 -4.27 -6.69 -6.97
C ALA A 44 -2.82 -7.03 -7.29
N ARG A 45 -2.09 -6.15 -7.99
CA ARG A 45 -0.65 -6.33 -8.27
C ARG A 45 0.18 -6.41 -6.99
N PHE A 46 -0.06 -5.52 -6.04
CA PHE A 46 0.63 -5.54 -4.74
C PHE A 46 0.47 -6.89 -4.03
N PHE A 47 -0.73 -7.48 -4.03
CA PHE A 47 -0.95 -8.79 -3.42
C PHE A 47 -0.42 -9.97 -4.25
N GLN A 48 -0.36 -9.87 -5.57
CA GLN A 48 0.28 -10.88 -6.40
C GLN A 48 1.79 -10.97 -6.12
N ASP A 49 2.45 -9.84 -5.94
CA ASP A 49 3.88 -9.83 -5.60
C ASP A 49 4.14 -10.27 -4.16
N ASN A 50 3.25 -9.97 -3.21
CA ASN A 50 3.39 -10.39 -1.82
C ASN A 50 2.96 -11.85 -1.56
N ASN A 51 2.10 -12.45 -2.39
CA ASN A 51 1.79 -13.89 -2.29
C ASN A 51 3.01 -14.76 -2.62
N LYS A 52 4.02 -14.24 -3.34
CA LYS A 52 5.33 -14.92 -3.46
C LYS A 52 6.03 -15.08 -2.10
N THR A 53 5.70 -14.26 -1.11
CA THR A 53 6.21 -14.39 0.27
C THR A 53 5.48 -15.49 1.05
N ALA A 54 4.18 -15.72 0.80
CA ALA A 54 3.45 -16.85 1.37
C ALA A 54 3.91 -18.19 0.77
N VAL A 55 4.24 -18.22 -0.53
CA VAL A 55 4.82 -19.41 -1.19
C VAL A 55 6.19 -19.77 -0.61
N LYS A 56 6.99 -18.79 -0.18
CA LYS A 56 8.27 -19.03 0.52
C LYS A 56 8.14 -19.68 1.90
N LEU A 57 6.95 -19.72 2.50
CA LEU A 57 6.72 -20.45 3.75
C LEU A 57 6.69 -21.97 3.53
N ASN A 58 6.33 -22.44 2.33
CA ASN A 58 6.26 -23.87 2.01
C ASN A 58 7.65 -24.54 1.96
N ASP A 59 8.66 -23.82 1.45
CA ASP A 59 10.05 -24.33 1.36
C ASP A 59 10.71 -24.52 2.74
N ASN A 60 10.06 -24.10 3.83
CA ASN A 60 10.56 -24.20 5.20
C ASN A 60 9.78 -25.19 6.07
N ILE A 61 8.81 -25.93 5.52
CA ILE A 61 8.07 -26.94 6.29
C ILE A 61 8.93 -28.20 6.43
N ASP A 62 9.41 -28.44 7.65
CA ASP A 62 10.14 -29.65 8.02
C ASP A 62 9.16 -30.80 8.28
N PHE A 63 8.73 -31.47 7.21
CA PHE A 63 7.83 -32.63 7.28
C PHE A 63 8.43 -33.80 8.05
N GLU A 64 9.77 -33.86 8.15
CA GLU A 64 10.47 -34.88 8.95
C GLU A 64 10.25 -34.66 10.44
N ARG A 65 10.35 -33.40 10.88
CA ARG A 65 10.00 -33.02 12.25
C ARG A 65 8.53 -33.31 12.55
N ILE A 66 7.61 -32.98 11.64
CA ILE A 66 6.17 -33.22 11.84
C ILE A 66 5.88 -34.71 12.00
N PHE A 67 6.51 -35.56 11.19
CA PHE A 67 6.36 -37.01 11.33
C PHE A 67 6.88 -37.50 12.67
N HIS A 68 8.03 -37.02 13.13
CA HIS A 68 8.58 -37.40 14.43
C HIS A 68 7.69 -37.00 15.61
N GLU A 69 7.11 -35.80 15.59
CA GLU A 69 6.18 -35.35 16.63
C GLU A 69 4.87 -36.18 16.60
N LEU A 70 4.39 -36.53 15.40
CA LEU A 70 3.23 -37.41 15.23
C LEU A 70 3.53 -38.83 15.76
N GLU A 71 4.70 -39.37 15.46
CA GLU A 71 5.18 -40.66 15.96
C GLU A 71 5.23 -40.67 17.49
N GLU A 72 5.80 -39.64 18.11
CA GLU A 72 5.85 -39.48 19.57
C GLU A 72 4.46 -39.33 20.20
N ALA A 73 3.56 -38.57 19.56
CA ALA A 73 2.17 -38.45 19.96
C ALA A 73 1.42 -39.79 19.90
N ILE A 74 1.67 -40.60 18.87
CA ILE A 74 1.08 -41.94 18.75
C ILE A 74 1.61 -42.85 19.87
N LEU A 75 2.92 -42.86 20.11
CA LEU A 75 3.55 -43.69 21.13
C LEU A 75 3.18 -43.30 22.57
N SER A 76 2.87 -42.03 22.80
CA SER A 76 2.37 -41.53 24.10
C SER A 76 0.86 -41.70 24.29
N SER A 77 0.11 -42.03 23.23
CA SER A 77 -1.33 -42.26 23.28
C SER A 77 -1.72 -43.67 23.75
N SER A 78 -3.02 -43.92 23.90
CA SER A 78 -3.56 -45.25 24.17
C SER A 78 -3.20 -46.29 23.09
N LEU A 79 -2.91 -45.85 21.86
CA LEU A 79 -2.44 -46.74 20.78
C LEU A 79 -0.97 -47.11 20.95
N GLY A 80 -0.16 -46.28 21.61
CA GLY A 80 1.26 -46.54 21.84
C GLY A 80 1.53 -47.79 22.66
N SER A 81 0.66 -48.07 23.66
CA SER A 81 0.75 -49.32 24.45
C SER A 81 0.57 -50.58 23.57
N MET A 82 -0.31 -50.50 22.57
CA MET A 82 -0.53 -51.60 21.62
C MET A 82 0.64 -51.71 20.63
N ILE A 83 1.11 -50.59 20.09
CA ILE A 83 2.26 -50.52 19.17
C ILE A 83 3.52 -51.08 19.83
N ASN A 84 3.76 -50.75 21.10
CA ASN A 84 4.89 -51.27 21.89
C ASN A 84 4.82 -52.79 22.05
N MET A 85 3.64 -53.38 22.20
CA MET A 85 3.48 -54.83 22.20
C MET A 85 3.75 -55.48 20.84
N MET A 86 3.56 -54.75 19.74
CA MET A 86 3.74 -55.24 18.37
C MET A 86 5.17 -55.07 17.83
N GLY A 87 6.11 -54.57 18.64
CA GLY A 87 7.49 -54.34 18.23
C GLY A 87 7.93 -52.88 18.28
N GLY A 88 7.14 -51.99 18.88
CA GLY A 88 7.57 -50.63 19.20
C GLY A 88 7.64 -49.69 18.01
N LYS A 89 8.54 -48.73 18.11
CA LYS A 89 8.72 -47.62 17.16
C LYS A 89 9.03 -48.11 15.74
N GLU A 90 9.72 -49.24 15.64
CA GLU A 90 10.14 -49.86 14.38
C GLU A 90 8.96 -50.25 13.47
N VAL A 91 7.76 -50.45 14.04
CA VAL A 91 6.53 -50.74 13.28
C VAL A 91 6.06 -49.52 12.48
N LEU A 92 6.40 -48.31 12.92
CA LEU A 92 6.01 -47.06 12.27
C LEU A 92 6.98 -46.62 11.18
N ALA A 93 8.21 -47.14 11.15
CA ALA A 93 9.22 -46.84 10.14
C ALA A 93 8.74 -46.96 8.67
N PRO A 94 8.02 -48.02 8.24
CA PRO A 94 7.55 -48.12 6.86
C PRO A 94 6.46 -47.09 6.52
N LEU A 95 5.80 -46.49 7.51
CA LEU A 95 4.76 -45.47 7.32
C LEU A 95 5.33 -44.06 7.16
N LYS A 96 6.63 -43.87 7.45
CA LYS A 96 7.31 -42.58 7.39
C LYS A 96 7.17 -41.89 6.03
N GLU A 97 7.73 -42.51 4.99
CA GLU A 97 7.70 -41.98 3.62
C GLU A 97 6.28 -41.75 3.09
N PRO A 98 5.33 -42.69 3.17
CA PRO A 98 3.98 -42.46 2.63
C PRO A 98 3.22 -41.35 3.37
N VAL A 99 3.40 -41.21 4.69
CA VAL A 99 2.77 -40.12 5.46
C VAL A 99 3.39 -38.77 5.10
N ILE A 100 4.71 -38.68 5.02
CA ILE A 100 5.41 -37.45 4.63
C ILE A 100 4.98 -37.01 3.22
N ASN A 101 4.91 -37.93 2.26
CA ASN A 101 4.49 -37.61 0.90
C ASN A 101 3.03 -37.16 0.87
N LYS A 102 2.14 -37.82 1.62
CA LYS A 102 0.74 -37.39 1.68
C LYS A 102 0.57 -36.01 2.32
N LEU A 103 1.35 -35.68 3.34
CA LEU A 103 1.34 -34.36 3.97
C LEU A 103 1.86 -33.28 3.00
N LYS A 104 2.89 -33.58 2.21
CA LYS A 104 3.37 -32.69 1.13
C LYS A 104 2.27 -32.45 0.10
N ASP A 105 1.60 -33.50 -0.37
CA ASP A 105 0.52 -33.38 -1.36
C ASP A 105 -0.62 -32.50 -0.83
N ILE A 106 -1.08 -32.76 0.41
CA ILE A 106 -2.14 -31.96 1.05
C ILE A 106 -1.69 -30.51 1.23
N SER A 107 -0.43 -30.26 1.62
CA SER A 107 0.08 -28.90 1.79
C SER A 107 0.12 -28.14 0.45
N ALA A 108 0.47 -28.82 -0.64
CA ALA A 108 0.47 -28.25 -1.98
C ALA A 108 -0.95 -27.96 -2.46
N GLU A 109 -1.89 -28.90 -2.26
CA GLU A 109 -3.30 -28.75 -2.60
C GLU A 109 -3.94 -27.58 -1.83
N LEU A 110 -3.71 -27.48 -0.50
CA LEU A 110 -4.18 -26.36 0.30
C LEU A 110 -3.60 -25.03 -0.17
N LEU A 111 -2.30 -24.99 -0.52
CA LEU A 111 -1.67 -23.78 -1.04
C LEU A 111 -2.28 -23.36 -2.39
N GLU A 112 -2.57 -24.31 -3.27
CA GLU A 112 -3.25 -24.06 -4.53
C GLU A 112 -4.67 -23.53 -4.29
N GLU A 113 -5.42 -24.09 -3.34
CA GLU A 113 -6.73 -23.57 -2.92
C GLU A 113 -6.65 -22.15 -2.34
N PHE A 114 -5.66 -21.84 -1.50
CA PHE A 114 -5.42 -20.48 -1.01
C PHE A 114 -5.09 -19.50 -2.15
N GLN A 115 -4.45 -19.98 -3.22
CA GLN A 115 -4.11 -19.16 -4.37
C GLN A 115 -5.26 -18.99 -5.37
N HIS A 116 -6.12 -20.02 -5.50
CA HIS A 116 -7.25 -20.08 -6.43
C HIS A 116 -8.57 -19.58 -5.83
N ASN A 117 -8.72 -19.52 -4.50
CA ASN A 117 -9.90 -18.92 -3.91
C ASN A 117 -9.98 -17.43 -4.29
N ASP A 118 -11.10 -17.06 -4.91
CA ASP A 118 -11.52 -15.72 -5.34
C ASP A 118 -11.59 -14.66 -4.21
N GLU A 119 -11.12 -15.01 -3.01
CA GLU A 119 -10.86 -14.16 -1.85
C GLU A 119 -9.99 -12.94 -2.20
N LYS A 120 -9.14 -12.99 -3.24
CA LYS A 120 -8.33 -11.83 -3.66
C LYS A 120 -9.19 -10.63 -4.06
N SER A 121 -10.33 -10.87 -4.73
CA SER A 121 -11.27 -9.81 -5.10
C SER A 121 -11.95 -9.22 -3.86
N ASN A 122 -12.34 -10.09 -2.92
CA ASN A 122 -13.02 -9.70 -1.69
C ASN A 122 -12.09 -8.92 -0.74
N ILE A 123 -10.85 -9.40 -0.55
CA ILE A 123 -9.81 -8.72 0.23
C ILE A 123 -9.46 -7.37 -0.38
N SER A 124 -9.32 -7.29 -1.71
CA SER A 124 -9.03 -6.02 -2.40
C SER A 124 -10.15 -5.00 -2.18
N ASN A 125 -11.42 -5.43 -2.24
CA ASN A 125 -12.57 -4.57 -1.96
C ASN A 125 -12.63 -4.10 -0.50
N ILE A 126 -12.37 -5.00 0.45
CA ILE A 126 -12.32 -4.66 1.88
C ILE A 126 -11.20 -3.63 2.17
N ILE A 127 -10.05 -3.78 1.51
CA ILE A 127 -8.92 -2.85 1.67
C ILE A 127 -9.24 -1.51 1.02
N LEU A 128 -9.81 -1.50 -0.18
CA LEU A 128 -10.29 -0.28 -0.84
C LEU A 128 -11.20 0.52 0.10
N GLU A 129 -12.20 -0.13 0.68
CA GLU A 129 -13.15 0.50 1.59
C GLU A 129 -12.45 1.05 2.85
N LYS A 130 -11.54 0.28 3.45
CA LYS A 130 -10.78 0.72 4.63
C LYS A 130 -9.85 1.89 4.31
N VAL A 131 -9.15 1.85 3.18
CA VAL A 131 -8.26 2.93 2.75
C VAL A 131 -9.06 4.19 2.47
N GLU A 132 -10.20 4.08 1.79
CA GLU A 132 -11.09 5.21 1.55
C GLU A 132 -11.56 5.85 2.86
N GLN A 133 -11.98 5.05 3.85
CA GLN A 133 -12.37 5.56 5.17
C GLN A 133 -11.22 6.27 5.91
N ILE A 134 -9.98 5.76 5.79
CA ILE A 134 -8.79 6.40 6.37
C ILE A 134 -8.52 7.74 5.69
N ILE A 135 -8.58 7.77 4.35
CA ILE A 135 -8.40 8.98 3.56
C ILE A 135 -9.46 10.02 3.95
N ASP A 136 -10.73 9.63 4.04
CA ASP A 136 -11.81 10.54 4.42
C ASP A 136 -11.61 11.14 5.80
N LYS A 137 -11.17 10.35 6.79
CA LYS A 137 -10.81 10.88 8.11
C LYS A 137 -9.66 11.89 8.04
N ARG A 138 -8.59 11.59 7.30
CA ARG A 138 -7.45 12.50 7.14
C ARG A 138 -7.81 13.77 6.38
N LEU A 139 -8.66 13.67 5.36
CA LEU A 139 -9.15 14.82 4.62
C LEU A 139 -10.11 15.67 5.46
N ALA A 140 -10.83 15.08 6.40
CA ALA A 140 -11.66 15.83 7.36
C ALA A 140 -10.82 16.65 8.35
N GLU A 141 -9.63 16.16 8.71
CA GLU A 141 -8.66 16.86 9.57
C GLU A 141 -7.91 17.99 8.84
N LEU A 142 -7.94 18.02 7.51
CA LEU A 142 -7.31 19.10 6.75
C LEU A 142 -7.98 20.44 7.04
N THR A 143 -7.16 21.48 7.13
CA THR A 143 -7.61 22.87 7.23
C THR A 143 -7.25 23.66 5.96
N PRO A 144 -7.97 24.75 5.66
CA PRO A 144 -7.62 25.64 4.55
C PRO A 144 -6.18 26.16 4.61
N ASP A 145 -5.65 26.43 5.82
CA ASP A 145 -4.28 26.90 6.01
C ASP A 145 -3.23 25.85 5.66
N MET A 146 -3.49 24.57 5.94
CA MET A 146 -2.59 23.48 5.53
C MET A 146 -2.48 23.39 4.01
N VAL A 147 -3.60 23.45 3.29
CA VAL A 147 -3.61 23.41 1.81
C VAL A 147 -2.92 24.64 1.24
N LYS A 148 -3.23 25.83 1.79
CA LYS A 148 -2.53 27.08 1.44
C LYS A 148 -1.01 26.91 1.58
N ASN A 149 -0.53 26.38 2.70
CA ASN A 149 0.90 26.18 2.94
C ASN A 149 1.52 25.19 1.96
N ILE A 150 0.87 24.05 1.70
CA ILE A 150 1.36 23.03 0.75
C ILE A 150 1.50 23.65 -0.65
N VAL A 151 0.43 24.25 -1.17
CA VAL A 151 0.42 24.83 -2.53
C VAL A 151 1.39 26.00 -2.63
N GLN A 152 1.45 26.86 -1.60
CA GLN A 152 2.36 27.99 -1.57
C GLN A 152 3.83 27.55 -1.58
N ASN A 153 4.18 26.47 -0.89
CA ASN A 153 5.54 25.94 -0.89
C ASN A 153 5.96 25.42 -2.27
N ILE A 154 5.08 24.67 -2.95
CA ILE A 154 5.31 24.18 -4.31
C ILE A 154 5.52 25.36 -5.28
N ILE A 155 4.64 26.36 -5.20
CA ILE A 155 4.63 27.51 -6.10
C ILE A 155 5.83 28.44 -5.85
N LYS A 156 6.19 28.71 -4.59
CA LYS A 156 7.31 29.61 -4.24
C LYS A 156 8.65 29.12 -4.80
N GLN A 157 8.90 27.82 -4.80
CA GLN A 157 10.14 27.25 -5.32
C GLN A 157 10.37 27.55 -6.81
N HIS A 158 9.30 27.59 -7.60
CA HIS A 158 9.39 27.69 -9.07
C HIS A 158 9.11 29.10 -9.59
N LEU A 159 8.19 29.84 -8.96
CA LEU A 159 7.87 31.22 -9.39
C LEU A 159 8.93 32.25 -9.01
N GLY A 160 9.82 31.94 -8.05
CA GLY A 160 10.93 32.84 -7.70
C GLY A 160 11.83 33.18 -8.90
N TRP A 161 12.08 32.20 -9.76
CA TRP A 161 12.87 32.38 -10.98
C TRP A 161 12.14 33.22 -12.05
N LEU A 162 10.82 33.07 -12.17
CA LEU A 162 10.01 33.82 -13.13
C LEU A 162 10.09 35.34 -12.88
N VAL A 163 10.14 35.74 -11.60
CA VAL A 163 10.25 37.15 -11.20
C VAL A 163 11.63 37.72 -11.53
N VAL A 164 12.71 36.94 -11.29
CA VAL A 164 14.08 37.35 -11.63
C VAL A 164 14.20 37.58 -13.13
N TRP A 165 13.69 36.65 -13.94
CA TRP A 165 13.68 36.81 -15.40
C TRP A 165 12.84 38.01 -15.85
N GLY A 166 11.66 38.22 -15.26
CA GLY A 166 10.85 39.41 -15.54
C GLY A 166 11.61 40.72 -15.29
N GLY A 167 12.42 40.79 -14.23
CA GLY A 167 13.29 41.93 -13.93
C GLY A 167 14.46 42.08 -14.92
N VAL A 168 15.12 40.98 -15.29
CA VAL A 168 16.22 40.99 -16.26
C VAL A 168 15.74 41.43 -17.65
N PHE A 169 14.63 40.86 -18.14
CA PHE A 169 14.03 41.25 -19.42
C PHE A 169 13.49 42.69 -19.40
N GLY A 170 12.83 43.10 -18.32
CA GLY A 170 12.36 44.48 -18.15
C GLY A 170 13.51 45.49 -18.13
N GLY A 171 14.61 45.17 -17.45
CA GLY A 171 15.80 46.01 -17.40
C GLY A 171 16.52 46.11 -18.75
N LEU A 172 16.66 44.99 -19.47
CA LEU A 172 17.22 44.97 -20.83
C LEU A 172 16.39 45.82 -21.80
N ILE A 173 15.06 45.64 -21.81
CA ILE A 173 14.16 46.44 -22.66
C ILE A 173 14.22 47.92 -22.25
N GLY A 174 14.25 48.22 -20.96
CA GLY A 174 14.36 49.60 -20.45
C GLY A 174 15.65 50.28 -20.91
N LEU A 175 16.80 49.58 -20.88
CA LEU A 175 18.06 50.11 -21.39
C LEU A 175 18.01 50.35 -22.90
N ILE A 176 17.46 49.41 -23.67
CA ILE A 176 17.33 49.57 -25.14
C ILE A 176 16.48 50.80 -25.47
N PHE A 177 15.35 51.00 -24.79
CA PHE A 177 14.50 52.18 -24.99
C PHE A 177 15.17 53.49 -24.55
N SER A 178 16.00 53.44 -23.50
CA SER A 178 16.74 54.61 -23.02
C SER A 178 17.82 55.11 -23.99
N PHE A 179 18.31 54.28 -24.91
CA PHE A 179 19.28 54.70 -25.93
C PHE A 179 18.62 55.11 -27.25
N ILE A 180 17.34 54.80 -27.44
CA ILE A 180 16.56 55.13 -28.66
C ILE A 180 15.72 56.40 -28.46
N SER A 181 15.38 56.75 -27.22
CA SER A 181 14.67 57.99 -26.85
C SER A 181 15.62 59.10 -26.41
#